data_AF-A0A133UHJ5-F1
#
_entry.id   AF-A0A133UHJ5-F1
#
_cell.length_a   1.000
_cell.length_b   1.000
_cell.length_c   1.000
_cell.angle_alpha   90.00
_cell.angle_beta   90.00
_cell.angle_gamma   90.00
#
_symmetry.space_group_name_H-M   'P 1'
#
loop_
_entity.id
_entity.type
_entity.pdbx_description
1 polymer ?
#
loop_
_entity_poly.entity_id
_entity_poly.type
_entity_poly.pdbx_seq_one_letter_code
_entity_poly.pdbx_strand_id
1 'polypeptide(L)'
;MNKQLQIERIEQFLNDHGIDPTETDIPALVDGSLHFDENFSKIKEKFGVKSEEELMEEIRNWEEREQKKRKEEFRNRFENSLKQVERNGKQVSQYYSQTRAYVKAIVNGGPDSLILFSRPGLGKSYQVLSVLKEEGLEKDKDYALISGYSTPLSLYHKLYRNRDKIVVLDDVDGITSSRKALSLLQAVTWSVNGERIVNYETTSDKLEAPSQFEFEGSIIICLNRASSLPELEALRSNVEEDE
;
A
#
# COMPACT_ATOMS: atom_id res chain seq x y z
N MET A 1 7.17 11.22 -43.36
CA MET A 1 6.78 12.60 -42.97
C MET A 1 7.83 13.56 -43.50
N ASN A 2 7.46 14.68 -44.14
CA ASN A 2 8.46 15.63 -44.67
C ASN A 2 9.11 16.45 -43.52
N LYS A 3 10.29 17.04 -43.76
CA LYS A 3 11.05 17.75 -42.72
C LYS A 3 10.24 18.86 -42.04
N GLN A 4 9.45 19.62 -42.81
CA GLN A 4 8.62 20.71 -42.30
C GLN A 4 7.56 20.21 -41.30
N LEU A 5 6.86 19.12 -41.62
CA LEU A 5 5.85 18.53 -40.75
C LEU A 5 6.45 17.85 -39.50
N GLN A 6 7.72 17.40 -39.57
CA GLN A 6 8.46 16.96 -38.40
C GLN A 6 8.74 18.14 -37.44
N ILE A 7 9.22 19.27 -37.96
CA ILE A 7 9.50 20.49 -37.18
C ILE A 7 8.23 20.98 -36.48
N GLU A 8 7.13 21.14 -37.20
CA GLU A 8 5.86 21.64 -36.64
C GLU A 8 5.36 20.78 -35.47
N ARG A 9 5.45 19.44 -35.60
CA ARG A 9 5.06 18.52 -34.52
C ARG A 9 5.97 18.58 -33.31
N ILE A 10 7.27 18.77 -33.53
CA ILE A 10 8.25 18.91 -32.45
C ILE A 10 8.06 20.23 -31.71
N GLU A 11 7.85 21.33 -32.43
CA GLU A 11 7.59 22.66 -31.83
C GLU A 11 6.32 22.62 -30.97
N GLN A 12 5.26 21.99 -31.47
CA GLN A 12 4.03 21.80 -30.70
C GLN A 12 4.28 20.98 -29.43
N PHE A 13 5.00 19.86 -29.54
CA PHE A 13 5.35 19.02 -28.38
C PHE A 13 6.15 19.79 -27.32
N LEU A 14 7.17 20.56 -27.72
CA LEU A 14 7.99 21.34 -26.78
C LEU A 14 7.16 22.44 -26.09
N ASN A 15 6.30 23.13 -26.83
CA ASN A 15 5.41 24.14 -26.28
C ASN A 15 4.44 23.53 -25.25
N ASP A 16 3.88 22.34 -25.53
CA ASP A 16 3.02 21.61 -24.60
C ASP A 16 3.75 21.17 -23.30
N HIS A 17 5.08 21.09 -23.34
CA HIS A 17 5.94 20.77 -22.18
C HIS A 17 6.62 22.02 -21.59
N GLY A 18 6.15 23.23 -21.92
CA GLY A 18 6.62 24.48 -21.34
C GLY A 18 7.99 24.94 -21.81
N ILE A 19 8.49 24.40 -22.93
CA ILE A 19 9.74 24.83 -23.57
C ILE A 19 9.39 25.72 -24.75
N ASP A 20 9.81 26.99 -24.69
CA ASP A 20 9.60 27.95 -25.77
C ASP A 20 10.40 27.55 -27.02
N PRO A 21 9.74 27.14 -28.13
CA PRO A 21 10.44 26.74 -29.34
C PRO A 21 11.14 27.92 -30.03
N THR A 22 10.80 29.18 -29.70
CA THR A 22 11.41 30.36 -30.33
C THR A 22 12.79 30.70 -29.75
N GLU A 23 13.09 30.22 -28.55
CA GLU A 23 14.42 30.31 -27.93
C GLU A 23 15.39 29.23 -28.44
N THR A 24 14.89 28.32 -29.29
CA THR A 24 15.62 27.16 -29.79
C THR A 24 15.54 27.04 -31.30
N ASP A 25 16.66 26.89 -32.00
CA ASP A 25 16.65 26.64 -33.46
C ASP A 25 16.27 25.18 -33.78
N ILE A 26 14.99 24.83 -33.65
CA ILE A 26 14.44 23.49 -33.97
C ILE A 26 14.74 23.05 -35.41
N PRO A 27 14.61 23.91 -36.44
CA PRO A 27 14.97 23.56 -37.81
C PRO A 27 16.42 23.09 -38.01
N ALA A 28 17.36 23.61 -37.20
CA ALA A 28 18.75 23.17 -37.19
C ALA A 28 18.97 21.83 -36.47
N LEU A 29 18.06 21.44 -35.57
CA LEU A 29 18.14 20.18 -34.82
C LEU A 29 17.46 19.00 -35.53
N VAL A 30 16.55 19.28 -36.47
CA VAL A 30 15.86 18.27 -37.27
C VAL A 30 16.68 17.91 -38.51
N ASP A 31 17.16 16.66 -38.57
CA ASP A 31 17.81 16.12 -39.75
C ASP A 31 16.77 15.59 -40.75
N GLY A 32 16.78 16.13 -41.97
CA GLY A 32 15.83 15.74 -43.02
C GLY A 32 16.04 14.34 -43.58
N SER A 33 17.16 13.69 -43.26
CA SER A 33 17.47 12.31 -43.64
C SER A 33 16.95 11.27 -42.64
N LEU A 34 16.54 11.70 -41.44
CA LEU A 34 16.08 10.82 -40.36
C LEU A 34 14.55 10.68 -40.33
N HIS A 35 14.10 9.56 -39.74
CA HIS A 35 12.69 9.39 -39.44
C HIS A 35 12.29 10.29 -38.26
N PHE A 36 10.99 10.57 -38.14
CA PHE A 36 10.47 11.40 -37.06
C PHE A 36 10.83 10.88 -35.69
N ASP A 37 10.71 9.58 -35.46
CA ASP A 37 10.97 8.97 -34.15
C ASP A 37 12.42 9.17 -33.70
N GLU A 38 13.36 9.19 -34.64
CA GLU A 38 14.79 9.42 -34.37
C GLU A 38 15.06 10.89 -34.04
N ASN A 39 14.50 11.84 -34.80
CA ASN A 39 14.60 13.27 -34.50
C ASN A 39 13.90 13.61 -33.18
N PHE A 40 12.74 13.03 -32.95
CA PHE A 40 11.93 13.24 -31.74
C PHE A 40 12.63 12.72 -30.49
N SER A 41 13.24 11.53 -30.54
CA SER A 41 14.00 10.96 -29.41
C SER A 41 15.21 11.81 -29.05
N LYS A 42 15.99 12.26 -30.05
CA LYS A 42 17.15 13.15 -29.83
C LYS A 42 16.75 14.48 -29.19
N ILE A 43 15.61 15.03 -29.61
CA ILE A 43 15.11 16.31 -29.11
C ILE A 43 14.55 16.14 -27.68
N LYS A 44 13.77 15.09 -27.41
CA LYS A 44 13.37 14.72 -26.04
C LYS A 44 14.57 14.62 -25.09
N GLU A 45 15.60 13.88 -25.50
CA GLU A 45 16.84 13.72 -24.71
C GLU A 45 17.55 15.06 -24.49
N LYS A 46 17.72 15.85 -25.55
CA LYS A 46 18.41 17.15 -25.50
C LYS A 46 17.74 18.13 -24.54
N PHE A 47 16.40 18.13 -24.49
CA PHE A 47 15.63 19.04 -23.63
C PHE A 47 15.19 18.39 -22.31
N GLY A 48 15.58 17.14 -22.04
CA GLY A 48 15.20 16.42 -20.83
C GLY A 48 13.68 16.21 -20.69
N VAL A 49 12.94 16.23 -21.80
CA VAL A 49 11.48 16.12 -21.79
C VAL A 49 11.09 14.66 -21.72
N LYS A 50 10.56 14.26 -20.57
CA LYS A 50 9.96 12.94 -20.38
C LYS A 50 8.49 12.99 -20.76
N SER A 51 8.00 12.00 -21.48
CA SER A 51 6.55 11.84 -21.66
C SER A 51 5.88 11.50 -20.33
N GLU A 52 4.57 11.71 -20.26
CA GLU A 52 3.74 11.27 -19.14
C GLU A 52 3.91 9.76 -18.88
N GLU A 53 3.97 8.96 -19.95
CA GLU A 53 4.21 7.52 -19.87
C GLU A 53 5.60 7.19 -19.26
N GLU A 54 6.65 7.89 -19.69
CA GLU A 54 8.01 7.72 -19.16
C GLU A 54 8.11 8.13 -17.67
N LEU A 55 7.41 9.19 -17.27
CA LEU A 55 7.31 9.62 -15.87
C LEU A 55 6.56 8.59 -15.02
N MET A 56 5.43 8.08 -15.51
CA MET A 56 4.63 7.07 -14.80
C MET A 56 5.37 5.75 -14.65
N GLU A 57 6.11 5.32 -15.67
CA GLU A 57 6.98 4.13 -15.63
C GLU A 57 8.11 4.30 -14.60
N GLU A 58 8.73 5.49 -14.52
CA GLU A 58 9.75 5.78 -13.52
C GLU A 58 9.21 5.81 -12.09
N ILE A 59 8.05 6.44 -11.88
CA ILE A 59 7.34 6.46 -10.59
C ILE A 59 7.06 5.03 -10.14
N ARG A 60 6.45 4.20 -11.01
CA ARG A 60 6.18 2.79 -10.72
C ARG A 60 7.46 2.00 -10.40
N ASN A 61 8.51 2.18 -11.19
CA ASN A 61 9.78 1.49 -10.95
C ASN A 61 10.49 1.95 -9.66
N TRP A 62 10.32 3.21 -9.28
CA TRP A 62 10.79 3.73 -8.00
C TRP A 62 9.99 3.15 -6.83
N GLU A 63 8.66 3.05 -6.98
CA GLU A 63 7.76 2.42 -6.01
C GLU A 63 8.10 0.94 -5.77
N GLU A 64 8.27 0.16 -6.83
CA GLU A 64 8.65 -1.26 -6.74
C GLU A 64 9.99 -1.43 -6.01
N ARG A 65 10.96 -0.53 -6.27
CA ARG A 65 12.26 -0.50 -5.58
C ARG A 65 12.13 -0.16 -4.11
N GLU A 66 11.37 0.88 -3.76
CA GLU A 66 11.15 1.29 -2.38
C GLU A 66 10.35 0.25 -1.58
N GLN A 67 9.39 -0.43 -2.21
CA GLN A 67 8.71 -1.56 -1.59
C GLN A 67 9.65 -2.73 -1.33
N LYS A 68 10.48 -3.08 -2.32
CA LYS A 68 11.46 -4.16 -2.18
C LYS A 68 12.45 -3.85 -1.05
N LYS A 69 12.92 -2.61 -0.97
CA LYS A 69 13.82 -2.13 0.09
C LYS A 69 13.15 -2.18 1.47
N ARG A 70 11.92 -1.65 1.62
CA ARG A 70 11.15 -1.73 2.87
C ARG A 70 10.92 -3.19 3.30
N LYS A 71 10.60 -4.08 2.35
CA LYS A 71 10.40 -5.51 2.59
C LYS A 71 11.69 -6.20 3.03
N GLU A 72 12.82 -5.85 2.44
CA GLU A 72 14.13 -6.41 2.79
C GLU A 72 14.63 -5.90 4.16
N GLU A 73 14.47 -4.61 4.45
CA GLU A 73 14.74 -4.03 5.77
C GLU A 73 13.85 -4.63 6.86
N PHE A 74 12.57 -4.82 6.54
CA PHE A 74 11.64 -5.53 7.42
C PHE A 74 12.09 -6.98 7.63
N ARG A 75 12.40 -7.72 6.57
CA ARG A 75 12.86 -9.11 6.66
C ARG A 75 14.11 -9.23 7.51
N ASN A 76 15.09 -8.35 7.34
CA ASN A 76 16.31 -8.34 8.14
C ASN A 76 16.03 -8.05 9.62
N ARG A 77 15.17 -7.06 9.92
CA ARG A 77 14.73 -6.76 11.28
C ARG A 77 13.94 -7.92 11.90
N PHE A 78 13.07 -8.54 11.12
CA PHE A 78 12.24 -9.66 11.52
C PHE A 78 13.07 -10.92 11.80
N GLU A 79 13.99 -11.31 10.91
CA GLU A 79 14.92 -12.42 11.13
C GLU A 79 15.77 -12.19 12.39
N ASN A 80 16.21 -10.96 12.64
CA ASN A 80 16.92 -10.62 13.87
C ASN A 80 16.04 -10.77 15.12
N SER A 81 14.75 -10.42 15.04
CA SER A 81 13.79 -10.62 16.13
C SER A 81 13.52 -12.12 16.37
N LEU A 82 13.39 -12.94 15.32
CA LEU A 82 13.18 -14.38 15.43
C LEU A 82 14.38 -15.08 16.09
N LYS A 83 15.61 -14.70 15.73
CA LYS A 83 16.83 -15.22 16.36
C LYS A 83 16.88 -14.97 17.87
N GLN A 84 16.28 -13.87 18.35
CA GLN A 84 16.18 -13.59 19.79
C GLN A 84 15.13 -14.49 20.47
N VAL A 85 14.06 -14.85 19.76
CA VAL A 85 12.98 -15.70 20.30
C VAL A 85 13.38 -17.19 20.29
N GLU A 86 14.12 -17.66 19.28
CA GLU A 86 14.60 -19.05 19.20
C GLU A 86 15.49 -19.46 20.38
N ARG A 87 16.17 -18.51 21.03
CA ARG A 87 16.95 -18.78 22.25
C ARG A 87 16.12 -19.25 23.45
N ASN A 88 14.78 -19.14 23.41
CA ASN A 88 13.89 -19.45 24.54
C ASN A 88 12.98 -20.70 24.37
N GLY A 89 13.08 -21.46 23.28
CA GLY A 89 12.72 -22.89 23.22
C GLY A 89 11.23 -23.37 23.07
N LYS A 90 11.07 -24.27 22.07
CA LYS A 90 10.11 -25.40 21.83
C LYS A 90 8.82 -25.23 20.99
N GLN A 91 8.76 -26.01 19.89
CA GLN A 91 7.69 -26.23 18.89
C GLN A 91 6.25 -26.24 19.45
N VAL A 92 5.29 -25.73 18.67
CA VAL A 92 4.12 -24.90 19.07
C VAL A 92 4.53 -23.46 19.38
N SER A 93 5.62 -23.21 20.11
CA SER A 93 6.15 -21.84 20.23
C SER A 93 6.59 -21.23 18.91
N GLN A 94 6.75 -21.98 17.82
CA GLN A 94 7.24 -21.44 16.54
C GLN A 94 6.14 -20.69 15.74
N TYR A 95 4.90 -21.21 15.71
CA TYR A 95 3.76 -20.50 15.09
C TYR A 95 3.29 -19.34 15.98
N TYR A 96 3.30 -19.58 17.30
CA TYR A 96 3.05 -18.55 18.31
C TYR A 96 4.17 -17.50 18.32
N SER A 97 5.43 -17.87 18.11
CA SER A 97 6.54 -16.90 18.08
C SER A 97 6.51 -16.06 16.84
N GLN A 98 6.17 -16.63 15.67
CA GLN A 98 6.10 -15.87 14.43
C GLN A 98 4.95 -14.87 14.46
N THR A 99 3.73 -15.31 14.80
CA THR A 99 2.57 -14.39 14.93
C THR A 99 2.90 -13.27 15.91
N ARG A 100 3.45 -13.61 17.09
CA ARG A 100 3.83 -12.61 18.08
C ARG A 100 4.96 -11.70 17.60
N ALA A 101 5.95 -12.21 16.87
CA ALA A 101 7.02 -11.42 16.28
C ALA A 101 6.49 -10.44 15.22
N TYR A 102 5.55 -10.87 14.38
CA TYR A 102 4.91 -9.99 13.40
C TYR A 102 4.09 -8.89 14.09
N VAL A 103 3.32 -9.22 15.13
CA VAL A 103 2.58 -8.23 15.91
C VAL A 103 3.53 -7.25 16.60
N LYS A 104 4.63 -7.73 17.20
CA LYS A 104 5.67 -6.86 17.77
C LYS A 104 6.30 -5.96 16.70
N ALA A 105 6.49 -6.44 15.48
CA ALA A 105 7.02 -5.61 14.41
C ALA A 105 6.07 -4.47 14.01
N ILE A 106 4.75 -4.71 14.02
CA ILE A 106 3.74 -3.65 13.87
C ILE A 106 3.86 -2.63 15.01
N VAL A 107 3.91 -3.09 16.26
CA VAL A 107 4.02 -2.21 17.45
C VAL A 107 5.27 -1.31 17.38
N ASN A 108 6.36 -1.82 16.83
CA ASN A 108 7.63 -1.10 16.70
C ASN A 108 7.73 -0.22 15.43
N GLY A 109 6.60 0.08 14.77
CA GLY A 109 6.58 0.96 13.59
C GLY A 109 7.18 0.31 12.33
N GLY A 110 7.08 -1.01 12.21
CA GLY A 110 7.53 -1.77 11.05
C GLY A 110 6.56 -1.64 9.88
N PRO A 111 5.73 -2.68 9.59
CA PRO A 111 4.75 -2.60 8.52
C PRO A 111 3.50 -1.78 8.91
N ASP A 112 2.83 -1.22 7.90
CA ASP A 112 1.54 -0.54 8.04
C ASP A 112 0.37 -1.52 8.25
N SER A 113 0.53 -2.75 7.79
CA SER A 113 -0.52 -3.77 7.85
C SER A 113 0.02 -5.18 8.04
N LEU A 114 -0.80 -6.03 8.67
CA LEU A 114 -0.52 -7.45 8.90
C LEU A 114 -1.79 -8.25 8.69
N ILE A 115 -1.74 -9.28 7.84
CA ILE A 115 -2.85 -10.21 7.62
C ILE A 115 -2.46 -11.58 8.17
N LEU A 116 -3.25 -12.11 9.10
CA LEU A 116 -3.01 -13.38 9.78
C LEU A 116 -4.04 -14.42 9.33
N PHE A 117 -3.58 -15.43 8.59
CA PHE A 117 -4.40 -16.58 8.18
C PHE A 117 -4.22 -17.75 9.14
N SER A 118 -5.29 -18.26 9.76
CA SER A 118 -5.19 -19.55 10.46
C SER A 118 -6.52 -20.30 10.50
N ARG A 119 -6.49 -21.55 10.97
CA ARG A 119 -7.71 -22.35 11.22
C ARG A 119 -8.56 -21.70 12.34
N PRO A 120 -9.90 -21.87 12.32
CA PRO A 120 -10.77 -21.44 13.42
C PRO A 120 -10.35 -22.10 14.75
N GLY A 121 -10.54 -21.39 15.87
CA GLY A 121 -10.30 -21.93 17.21
C GLY A 121 -8.87 -21.81 17.77
N LEU A 122 -7.94 -21.18 17.04
CA LEU A 122 -6.54 -20.98 17.48
C LEU A 122 -6.29 -19.70 18.29
N GLY A 123 -7.35 -18.95 18.65
CA GLY A 123 -7.24 -17.76 19.50
C GLY A 123 -6.39 -16.62 18.91
N LYS A 124 -6.44 -16.38 17.60
CA LYS A 124 -5.61 -15.36 16.90
C LYS A 124 -5.74 -13.97 17.51
N SER A 125 -6.97 -13.49 17.64
CA SER A 125 -7.25 -12.21 18.28
C SER A 125 -6.77 -12.19 19.73
N TYR A 126 -6.94 -13.27 20.48
CA TYR A 126 -6.36 -13.39 21.82
C TYR A 126 -4.83 -13.25 21.81
N GLN A 127 -4.14 -13.88 20.85
CA GLN A 127 -2.68 -13.76 20.72
C GLN A 127 -2.26 -12.34 20.37
N VAL A 128 -2.88 -11.70 19.37
CA VAL A 128 -2.61 -10.30 19.01
C VAL A 128 -2.79 -9.40 20.23
N LEU A 129 -3.96 -9.46 20.88
CA LEU A 129 -4.28 -8.65 22.06
C LEU A 129 -3.33 -8.91 23.23
N SER A 130 -2.88 -10.16 23.40
CA SER A 130 -1.90 -10.50 24.43
C SER A 130 -0.54 -9.84 24.20
N VAL A 131 -0.07 -9.78 22.93
CA VAL A 131 1.17 -9.08 22.59
C VAL A 131 1.03 -7.58 22.80
N LEU A 132 -0.05 -6.98 22.31
CA LEU A 132 -0.29 -5.54 22.49
C LEU A 132 -0.25 -5.16 23.97
N LYS A 133 -0.88 -5.97 24.83
CA LYS A 133 -0.84 -5.79 26.28
C LYS A 133 0.56 -5.98 26.88
N GLU A 134 1.31 -6.99 26.43
CA GLU A 134 2.69 -7.23 26.90
C GLU A 134 3.66 -6.10 26.51
N GLU A 135 3.44 -5.46 25.37
CA GLU A 135 4.18 -4.26 24.94
C GLU A 135 3.68 -2.98 25.63
N GLY A 136 2.75 -3.10 26.60
CA GLY A 136 2.25 -1.99 27.41
C GLY A 136 1.19 -1.11 26.75
N LEU A 137 0.62 -1.54 25.61
CA LEU A 137 -0.41 -0.80 24.90
C LEU A 137 -1.78 -0.97 25.56
N GLU A 138 -2.53 0.12 25.62
CA GLU A 138 -3.86 0.20 26.21
C GLU A 138 -4.95 0.21 25.13
N LYS A 139 -6.00 -0.56 25.34
CA LYS A 139 -7.17 -0.58 24.45
C LYS A 139 -7.84 0.80 24.45
N ASP A 140 -8.34 1.22 23.29
CA ASP A 140 -9.05 2.47 23.02
C ASP A 140 -8.17 3.73 23.13
N LYS A 141 -6.91 3.59 23.61
CA LYS A 141 -5.86 4.61 23.58
C LYS A 141 -4.87 4.34 22.45
N ASP A 142 -4.24 3.17 22.46
CA ASP A 142 -3.17 2.82 21.52
C ASP A 142 -3.64 1.85 20.43
N TYR A 143 -4.64 1.02 20.73
CA TYR A 143 -5.22 0.08 19.77
C TYR A 143 -6.74 -0.07 19.92
N ALA A 144 -7.42 -0.43 18.85
CA ALA A 144 -8.86 -0.71 18.83
C ALA A 144 -9.14 -2.09 18.26
N LEU A 145 -10.07 -2.83 18.88
CA LEU A 145 -10.58 -4.10 18.35
C LEU A 145 -11.92 -3.85 17.67
N ILE A 146 -12.00 -4.21 16.38
CA ILE A 146 -13.23 -4.21 15.61
C ILE A 146 -13.56 -5.66 15.29
N SER A 147 -14.64 -6.16 15.90
CA SER A 147 -15.10 -7.54 15.71
C SER A 147 -16.49 -7.60 15.06
N GLY A 148 -16.71 -8.63 14.24
CA GLY A 148 -18.02 -9.04 13.74
C GLY A 148 -18.56 -8.22 12.56
N TYR A 149 -19.82 -8.47 12.20
CA TYR A 149 -20.47 -7.84 11.05
C TYR A 149 -20.54 -6.32 11.20
N SER A 150 -19.96 -5.59 10.25
CA SER A 150 -20.00 -4.13 10.17
C SER A 150 -20.44 -3.72 8.78
N THR A 151 -21.45 -2.85 8.69
CA THR A 151 -21.77 -2.22 7.41
C THR A 151 -20.57 -1.38 6.94
N PRO A 152 -20.39 -1.13 5.62
CA PRO A 152 -19.29 -0.31 5.12
C PRO A 152 -19.24 1.08 5.78
N LEU A 153 -20.39 1.71 6.01
CA LEU A 153 -20.47 3.01 6.70
C LEU A 153 -19.99 2.93 8.16
N SER A 154 -20.41 1.88 8.89
CA SER A 154 -19.96 1.67 10.28
C SER A 154 -18.46 1.37 10.34
N LEU A 155 -17.93 0.61 9.37
CA LEU A 155 -16.50 0.35 9.25
C LEU A 155 -15.74 1.66 8.99
N TYR A 156 -16.22 2.50 8.06
CA TYR A 156 -15.63 3.80 7.77
C TYR A 156 -15.51 4.68 9.03
N HIS A 157 -16.59 4.82 9.80
CA HIS A 157 -16.57 5.56 11.06
C HIS A 157 -15.57 5.00 12.07
N LYS A 158 -15.49 3.67 12.20
CA LYS A 158 -14.56 3.02 13.12
C LYS A 158 -13.10 3.24 12.70
N LEU A 159 -12.81 3.19 11.40
CA LEU A 159 -11.47 3.49 10.88
C LEU A 159 -11.11 4.95 11.15
N TYR A 160 -12.00 5.90 10.88
CA TYR A 160 -11.76 7.33 11.14
C TYR A 160 -11.46 7.64 12.62
N ARG A 161 -12.26 7.07 13.53
CA ARG A 161 -12.11 7.26 14.98
C ARG A 161 -10.82 6.67 15.55
N ASN A 162 -10.18 5.75 14.84
CA ASN A 162 -8.97 5.05 15.25
C ASN A 162 -7.85 5.19 14.22
N ARG A 163 -7.87 6.26 13.41
CA ARG A 163 -6.98 6.45 12.26
C ARG A 163 -5.52 6.59 12.62
N ASP A 164 -5.21 6.85 13.89
CA ASP A 164 -3.90 7.07 14.49
C ASP A 164 -3.47 5.90 15.40
N LYS A 165 -4.24 4.80 15.42
CA LYS A 165 -4.05 3.66 16.34
C LYS A 165 -3.79 2.36 15.60
N ILE A 166 -3.37 1.33 16.34
CA ILE A 166 -3.37 -0.03 15.83
C ILE A 166 -4.81 -0.56 15.79
N VAL A 167 -5.35 -0.82 14.60
CA VAL A 167 -6.68 -1.39 14.42
C VAL A 167 -6.57 -2.90 14.24
N VAL A 168 -7.14 -3.68 15.16
CA VAL A 168 -7.26 -5.13 15.05
C VAL A 168 -8.65 -5.46 14.51
N LEU A 169 -8.72 -6.02 13.32
CA LEU A 169 -9.94 -6.58 12.73
C LEU A 169 -10.01 -8.07 13.04
N ASP A 170 -11.05 -8.49 13.75
CA ASP A 170 -11.32 -9.89 14.07
C ASP A 170 -12.69 -10.30 13.53
N ASP A 171 -12.83 -11.56 13.13
CA ASP A 171 -14.07 -12.09 12.56
C ASP A 171 -14.59 -11.27 11.35
N VAL A 172 -13.71 -11.15 10.35
CA VAL A 172 -13.89 -10.35 9.13
C VAL A 172 -14.80 -11.01 8.09
N ASP A 173 -15.29 -12.23 8.32
CA ASP A 173 -16.10 -12.98 7.35
C ASP A 173 -17.37 -12.21 6.93
N GLY A 174 -17.92 -11.39 7.83
CA GLY A 174 -19.03 -10.48 7.50
C GLY A 174 -18.64 -9.25 6.67
N ILE A 175 -17.42 -8.75 6.83
CA ILE A 175 -16.90 -7.53 6.19
C ILE A 175 -16.48 -7.83 4.74
N THR A 176 -15.88 -8.98 4.51
CA THR A 176 -15.28 -9.36 3.22
C THR A 176 -16.33 -9.66 2.15
N SER A 177 -17.58 -9.92 2.54
CA SER A 177 -18.72 -10.06 1.63
C SER A 177 -19.09 -8.76 0.88
N SER A 178 -18.58 -7.60 1.30
CA SER A 178 -18.89 -6.31 0.69
C SER A 178 -17.69 -5.72 -0.05
N ARG A 179 -17.80 -5.55 -1.37
CA ARG A 179 -16.76 -4.86 -2.17
C ARG A 179 -16.42 -3.48 -1.62
N LYS A 180 -17.42 -2.73 -1.14
CA LYS A 180 -17.20 -1.40 -0.54
C LYS A 180 -16.33 -1.50 0.71
N ALA A 181 -16.57 -2.50 1.56
CA ALA A 181 -15.75 -2.69 2.74
C ALA A 181 -14.34 -3.18 2.38
N LEU A 182 -14.20 -4.06 1.38
CA LEU A 182 -12.89 -4.48 0.87
C LEU A 182 -12.08 -3.28 0.34
N SER A 183 -12.69 -2.35 -0.41
CA SER A 183 -12.02 -1.13 -0.86
C SER A 183 -11.55 -0.25 0.31
N LEU A 184 -12.33 -0.15 1.39
CA LEU A 184 -11.91 0.55 2.61
C LEU A 184 -10.70 -0.15 3.25
N LEU A 185 -10.71 -1.47 3.33
CA LEU A 185 -9.58 -2.25 3.86
C LEU A 185 -8.33 -2.08 3.01
N GLN A 186 -8.45 -2.06 1.68
CA GLN A 186 -7.33 -1.81 0.78
C GLN A 186 -6.68 -0.45 1.07
N ALA A 187 -7.49 0.61 1.18
CA ALA A 187 -7.02 1.97 1.44
C ALA A 187 -6.23 2.13 2.75
N VAL A 188 -6.60 1.39 3.80
CA VAL A 188 -5.88 1.42 5.10
C VAL A 188 -4.73 0.42 5.19
N THR A 189 -4.67 -0.55 4.29
CA THR A 189 -3.63 -1.59 4.27
C THR A 189 -2.38 -1.10 3.54
N TRP A 190 -2.56 -0.29 2.48
CA TRP A 190 -1.48 0.11 1.61
C TRP A 190 -1.80 1.40 0.84
N SER A 191 -0.75 2.17 0.51
CA SER A 191 -0.82 3.30 -0.41
C SER A 191 0.43 3.38 -1.29
N VAL A 192 0.24 3.93 -2.50
CA VAL A 192 1.27 4.19 -3.50
C VAL A 192 2.23 5.29 -3.04
N ASN A 193 1.70 6.43 -2.58
CA ASN A 193 2.45 7.63 -2.24
C ASN A 193 2.88 7.68 -0.75
N GLY A 194 2.58 6.63 0.02
CA GLY A 194 2.82 6.57 1.46
C GLY A 194 1.70 7.16 2.32
N GLU A 195 0.77 7.92 1.74
CA GLU A 195 -0.40 8.48 2.43
C GLU A 195 -1.60 7.56 2.25
N ARG A 196 -2.09 6.94 3.33
CA ARG A 196 -3.23 6.01 3.28
C ARG A 196 -4.54 6.78 3.38
N ILE A 197 -4.95 7.37 2.26
CA ILE A 197 -6.19 8.17 2.17
C ILE A 197 -7.41 7.26 2.00
N VAL A 198 -8.36 7.39 2.92
CA VAL A 198 -9.61 6.62 2.94
C VAL A 198 -10.78 7.52 2.56
N ASN A 199 -11.39 7.22 1.42
CA ASN A 199 -12.52 7.98 0.88
C ASN A 199 -13.83 7.20 1.01
N TYR A 200 -14.90 7.88 1.40
CA TYR A 200 -16.25 7.30 1.40
C TYR A 200 -17.31 8.36 1.08
N GLU A 201 -17.80 8.32 -0.16
CA GLU A 201 -18.89 9.17 -0.60
C GLU A 201 -20.23 8.45 -0.44
N THR A 202 -21.20 9.17 0.14
CA THR A 202 -22.57 8.69 0.31
C THR A 202 -23.54 9.85 0.31
N THR A 203 -24.74 9.63 -0.22
CA THR A 203 -25.85 10.58 -0.12
C THR A 203 -26.59 10.47 1.21
N SER A 204 -26.17 9.57 2.09
CA SER A 204 -26.80 9.39 3.39
C SER A 204 -26.30 10.43 4.40
N ASP A 205 -27.25 11.10 5.04
CA ASP A 205 -27.00 12.03 6.17
C ASP A 205 -26.43 11.35 7.43
N LYS A 206 -26.24 10.03 7.40
CA LYS A 206 -25.68 9.25 8.51
C LYS A 206 -24.15 9.23 8.50
N LEU A 207 -23.50 9.86 7.53
CA LEU A 207 -22.05 10.01 7.53
C LEU A 207 -21.65 11.09 8.54
N GLU A 208 -21.01 10.67 9.62
CA GLU A 208 -20.55 11.57 10.70
C GLU A 208 -19.07 11.95 10.52
N ALA A 209 -18.30 11.08 9.86
CA ALA A 209 -16.89 11.33 9.55
C ALA A 209 -16.74 12.24 8.31
N PRO A 210 -15.61 12.93 8.13
CA PRO A 210 -15.29 13.60 6.87
C PRO A 210 -15.41 12.62 5.69
N SER A 211 -15.66 13.12 4.47
CA SER A 211 -15.72 12.27 3.26
C SER A 211 -14.37 11.63 2.88
N GLN A 212 -13.28 12.18 3.42
CA GLN A 212 -11.92 11.68 3.26
C GLN A 212 -11.09 11.91 4.54
N PHE A 213 -10.20 10.98 4.86
CA PHE A 213 -9.21 11.15 5.93
C PHE A 213 -7.95 10.33 5.66
N GLU A 214 -6.84 10.71 6.27
CA GLU A 214 -5.60 9.93 6.28
C GLU A 214 -5.58 8.93 7.45
N PHE A 215 -5.18 7.69 7.16
CA PHE A 215 -4.99 6.62 8.13
C PHE A 215 -3.50 6.42 8.40
N GLU A 216 -3.02 6.96 9.52
CA GLU A 216 -1.61 6.92 9.94
C GLU A 216 -1.28 5.67 10.77
N GLY A 217 -2.29 5.07 11.42
CA GLY A 217 -2.15 3.91 12.28
C GLY A 217 -1.86 2.61 11.53
N SER A 218 -1.64 1.51 12.24
CA SER A 218 -1.42 0.20 11.60
C SER A 218 -2.67 -0.67 11.65
N ILE A 219 -2.80 -1.64 10.75
CA ILE A 219 -3.95 -2.56 10.75
C ILE A 219 -3.53 -4.03 10.84
N ILE A 220 -4.16 -4.80 11.73
CA ILE A 220 -3.96 -6.24 11.88
C ILE A 220 -5.27 -6.95 11.56
N ILE A 221 -5.30 -7.79 10.53
CA ILE A 221 -6.50 -8.48 10.07
C ILE A 221 -6.40 -9.98 10.38
N CYS A 222 -7.30 -10.48 11.22
CA CYS A 222 -7.38 -11.90 11.59
C CYS A 222 -8.42 -12.62 10.72
N LEU A 223 -7.96 -13.44 9.76
CA LEU A 223 -8.82 -14.20 8.85
C LEU A 223 -8.84 -15.70 9.19
N ASN A 224 -9.97 -16.33 8.91
CA ASN A 224 -10.08 -17.78 8.89
C ASN A 224 -9.71 -18.29 7.49
N ARG A 225 -8.85 -19.31 7.37
CA ARG A 225 -8.46 -19.84 6.03
C ARG A 225 -9.65 -20.32 5.18
N ALA A 226 -10.77 -20.66 5.80
CA ALA A 226 -11.98 -21.09 5.09
C ALA A 226 -12.75 -19.94 4.42
N SER A 227 -12.47 -18.68 4.77
CA SER A 227 -13.06 -17.51 4.15
C SER A 227 -12.19 -16.91 3.04
N SER A 228 -11.43 -17.77 2.35
CA SER A 228 -10.62 -17.41 1.17
C SER A 228 -11.50 -16.83 0.07
N LEU A 229 -11.72 -15.52 0.14
CA LEU A 229 -12.24 -14.73 -0.96
C LEU A 229 -11.06 -14.43 -1.88
N PRO A 230 -11.14 -14.77 -3.17
CA PRO A 230 -10.12 -14.46 -4.17
C PRO A 230 -9.67 -12.99 -4.14
N GLU A 231 -10.55 -12.08 -3.73
CA GLU A 231 -10.30 -10.64 -3.65
C GLU A 231 -9.31 -10.24 -2.55
N LEU A 232 -9.10 -11.07 -1.52
CA LEU A 232 -8.08 -10.86 -0.50
C LEU A 232 -6.72 -11.43 -0.91
N GLU A 233 -6.65 -12.24 -1.98
CA GLU A 233 -5.36 -12.68 -2.53
C GLU A 233 -4.53 -11.49 -3.06
N ALA A 234 -5.20 -10.45 -3.56
CA ALA A 234 -4.54 -9.21 -3.98
C ALA A 234 -3.89 -8.43 -2.82
N LEU A 235 -4.36 -8.65 -1.57
CA LEU A 235 -3.79 -8.07 -0.36
C LEU A 235 -2.76 -8.99 0.31
N ARG A 236 -2.56 -10.20 -0.22
CA ARG A 236 -1.62 -11.19 0.32
C ARG A 236 -0.20 -10.73 -0.04
N SER A 237 0.41 -9.96 0.84
CA SER A 237 1.81 -9.55 0.68
C SER A 237 2.73 -10.77 0.79
N ASN A 238 3.07 -11.41 -0.34
CA ASN A 238 4.26 -12.23 -0.66
C ASN A 238 5.07 -12.86 0.51
N VAL A 239 4.40 -13.44 1.50
CA VAL A 239 4.95 -14.39 2.46
C VAL A 239 4.13 -15.65 2.24
N GLU A 240 4.57 -16.45 1.27
CA GLU A 240 4.09 -17.81 1.09
C GLU A 240 4.55 -18.61 2.31
N GLU A 241 3.58 -19.07 3.10
CA GLU A 241 3.77 -20.26 3.93
C GLU A 241 3.67 -21.46 2.99
N ASP A 242 4.81 -21.84 2.39
CA ASP A 242 4.96 -23.20 1.85
C ASP A 242 5.07 -24.18 3.04
N GLU A 243 4.43 -25.34 2.86
CA GLU A 243 4.07 -26.38 3.85
C GLU A 243 5.11 -26.76 4.91
#